data_AF-A0A2I0JRW8-F1
#
_entry.id   AF-A0A2I0JRW8-F1
#
_cell.length_a   1.000
_cell.length_b   1.000
_cell.length_c   1.000
_cell.angle_alpha   90.00
_cell.angle_beta   90.00
_cell.angle_gamma   90.00
#
_symmetry.space_group_name_H-M   'P 1'
#
loop_
_entity.id
_entity.type
_entity.pdbx_description
1 polymer ?
#
loop_
_entity_poly.entity_id
_entity_poly.type
_entity_poly.pdbx_seq_one_letter_code
_entity_poly.pdbx_strand_id
1 'polypeptide(L)'
;MASVSGICSSSPSLKPKAAMPPGQSPSPPARRDSVSFPSRSKLAADHRAQSHSVTHSVAREVPADLSRATGGAEMVARKEKKGLEKDPRALWKRYVDWLYQHKELGLFLDVSRIGFTEEFVEEMEPRFEATFKAMDELEKGAIANPDEGRMVGHYWLRKPELAPKPILKSQIEKTLDALCSFADDVVSGKIKPPSSPEGRFTQILSVGIGGSALGPQFVAEALAPDNPPLKIRFIDNTDPAGIDHQIAQLGPELASTIVIVISKSGGTPETRNGLLEVQKAFREAGLEFAKQGVAITQENSLLDNTARIEGWLARFPMFDWVGGRTSEMSAVGLLPAALQGINVREMLAGAALMDEATRTTVVKNNPAALLALCWYWASDGVGSK
;
A
#
# COMPACT_ATOMS: atom_id res chain seq x y z
N MET A 1 50.20 1.42 -33.73
CA MET A 1 50.49 0.06 -33.23
C MET A 1 49.16 -0.52 -32.77
N ALA A 2 48.50 -1.33 -33.61
CA ALA A 2 48.40 -2.80 -33.49
C ALA A 2 47.54 -3.21 -32.27
N SER A 3 46.55 -4.12 -32.28
CA SER A 3 45.98 -5.10 -33.21
C SER A 3 44.75 -5.69 -32.46
N VAL A 4 43.55 -5.79 -33.04
CA VAL A 4 42.94 -7.05 -33.58
C VAL A 4 42.05 -7.87 -32.61
N SER A 5 40.75 -7.87 -32.95
CA SER A 5 39.74 -8.96 -33.04
C SER A 5 39.17 -9.73 -31.83
N GLY A 6 37.86 -10.02 -31.95
CA GLY A 6 37.25 -11.31 -31.57
C GLY A 6 35.95 -11.20 -30.74
N ILE A 7 34.74 -11.15 -31.34
CA ILE A 7 33.79 -12.29 -31.54
C ILE A 7 33.15 -12.74 -30.19
N CYS A 8 31.83 -12.76 -29.93
CA CYS A 8 30.74 -13.39 -30.68
C CYS A 8 29.34 -12.94 -30.19
N SER A 9 28.36 -13.04 -31.10
CA SER A 9 26.92 -12.80 -30.94
C SER A 9 26.17 -14.10 -30.64
N SER A 10 25.02 -14.03 -29.94
CA SER A 10 23.93 -15.00 -30.09
C SER A 10 22.56 -14.39 -29.76
N SER A 11 21.91 -13.83 -30.78
CA SER A 11 20.45 -13.63 -30.80
C SER A 11 19.74 -14.94 -31.23
N PRO A 12 18.59 -15.32 -30.65
CA PRO A 12 17.83 -16.47 -31.13
C PRO A 12 17.07 -16.12 -32.41
N SER A 13 17.28 -16.94 -33.44
CA SER A 13 16.62 -16.86 -34.74
C SER A 13 15.15 -17.30 -34.67
N LEU A 14 14.25 -16.46 -35.19
CA LEU A 14 12.86 -16.79 -35.50
C LEU A 14 12.82 -17.71 -36.73
N LYS A 15 12.19 -18.88 -36.60
CA LYS A 15 11.89 -19.77 -37.74
C LYS A 15 10.70 -19.22 -38.54
N PRO A 16 10.71 -19.29 -39.88
CA PRO A 16 9.59 -18.86 -40.70
C PRO A 16 8.49 -19.94 -40.73
N LYS A 17 7.22 -19.53 -40.54
CA LYS A 17 6.05 -20.38 -40.77
C LYS A 17 5.77 -20.50 -42.28
N ALA A 18 5.49 -21.72 -42.71
CA ALA A 18 5.15 -22.09 -44.08
C ALA A 18 3.84 -21.45 -44.56
N ALA A 19 3.81 -21.15 -45.86
CA ALA A 19 2.66 -20.63 -46.60
C ALA A 19 1.57 -21.70 -46.81
N MET A 20 0.30 -21.31 -46.72
CA MET A 20 -0.85 -22.04 -47.24
C MET A 20 -1.57 -21.23 -48.34
N PRO A 21 -2.25 -21.89 -49.30
CA PRO A 21 -2.66 -21.29 -50.57
C PRO A 21 -3.98 -20.50 -50.46
N PRO A 22 -4.32 -19.67 -51.46
CA PRO A 22 -5.43 -18.72 -51.38
C PRO A 22 -6.75 -19.35 -51.83
N GLY A 23 -7.85 -18.92 -51.20
CA GLY A 23 -9.18 -19.08 -51.75
C GLY A 23 -10.22 -19.58 -50.75
N GLN A 24 -10.92 -18.64 -50.11
CA GLN A 24 -12.38 -18.60 -49.95
C GLN A 24 -12.73 -17.57 -48.88
N SER A 25 -13.45 -16.53 -49.30
CA SER A 25 -14.04 -15.50 -48.45
C SER A 25 -15.28 -16.03 -47.69
N PRO A 26 -15.42 -15.73 -46.39
CA PRO A 26 -16.73 -15.72 -45.77
C PRO A 26 -17.13 -14.31 -45.29
N SER A 27 -18.37 -13.98 -45.59
CA SER A 27 -19.15 -12.78 -45.23
C SER A 27 -19.22 -12.53 -43.72
N PRO A 28 -19.47 -11.29 -43.26
CA PRO A 28 -19.43 -10.95 -41.84
C PRO A 28 -20.72 -11.39 -41.11
N PRO A 29 -20.65 -11.84 -39.84
CA PRO A 29 -21.85 -12.05 -39.05
C PRO A 29 -22.36 -10.72 -38.48
N ALA A 30 -23.69 -10.64 -38.46
CA ALA A 30 -24.49 -9.49 -38.07
C ALA A 30 -24.32 -9.09 -36.58
N ARG A 31 -24.27 -7.78 -36.35
CA ARG A 31 -24.47 -7.15 -35.04
C ARG A 31 -25.97 -7.18 -34.67
N ARG A 32 -26.31 -7.94 -33.64
CA ARG A 32 -27.39 -7.72 -32.66
C ARG A 32 -26.81 -8.27 -31.35
N ASP A 33 -26.70 -7.51 -30.27
CA ASP A 33 -27.82 -7.20 -29.40
C ASP A 33 -27.68 -5.85 -28.69
N SER A 34 -28.78 -5.10 -28.70
CA SER A 34 -29.05 -3.95 -27.86
C SER A 34 -29.51 -4.42 -26.47
N VAL A 35 -28.73 -4.14 -25.42
CA VAL A 35 -29.19 -4.31 -24.04
C VAL A 35 -29.86 -3.01 -23.59
N SER A 36 -31.18 -3.08 -23.45
CA SER A 36 -32.04 -2.03 -22.89
C SER A 36 -31.98 -2.03 -21.37
N PHE A 37 -31.75 -0.86 -20.76
CA PHE A 37 -31.91 -0.64 -19.31
C PHE A 37 -33.40 -0.50 -18.96
N PRO A 38 -33.92 -1.18 -17.92
CA PRO A 38 -35.31 -0.99 -17.49
C PRO A 38 -35.46 0.32 -16.71
N SER A 39 -36.42 1.14 -17.16
CA SER A 39 -36.91 2.34 -16.50
C SER A 39 -37.74 2.01 -15.25
N ARG A 40 -37.47 2.70 -14.13
CA ARG A 40 -38.30 2.67 -12.91
C ARG A 40 -39.72 3.20 -13.18
N SER A 41 -40.73 2.34 -13.05
CA SER A 41 -42.13 2.75 -12.93
C SER A 41 -42.49 3.03 -11.47
N LYS A 42 -43.07 4.20 -11.22
CA LYS A 42 -43.80 4.53 -9.98
C LYS A 42 -45.07 3.70 -9.91
N LEU A 43 -45.35 3.09 -8.77
CA LEU A 43 -46.70 2.69 -8.35
C LEU A 43 -46.83 2.88 -6.84
N ALA A 44 -47.99 3.41 -6.47
CA ALA A 44 -48.35 3.95 -5.17
C ALA A 44 -48.87 2.87 -4.21
N ALA A 45 -48.73 3.21 -2.92
CA ALA A 45 -49.52 2.82 -1.73
C ALA A 45 -50.40 1.55 -1.78
N ASP A 46 -50.19 0.64 -0.83
CA ASP A 46 -51.10 0.58 0.33
C ASP A 46 -50.60 -0.32 1.47
N HIS A 47 -51.10 0.01 2.67
CA HIS A 47 -51.22 -0.76 3.90
C HIS A 47 -50.19 -0.68 5.05
N ARG A 48 -50.74 -0.09 6.13
CA ARG A 48 -50.71 -0.48 7.55
C ARG A 48 -49.49 -0.11 8.38
N ALA A 49 -49.68 1.00 9.10
CA ALA A 49 -48.96 1.41 10.28
C ALA A 49 -48.97 0.33 11.38
N GLN A 50 -47.78 -0.02 11.86
CA GLN A 50 -47.54 -0.44 13.24
C GLN A 50 -46.30 0.28 13.77
N SER A 51 -46.50 0.87 14.95
CA SER A 51 -45.62 1.76 15.69
C SER A 51 -44.41 1.04 16.28
N HIS A 52 -43.19 1.53 16.03
CA HIS A 52 -42.06 1.37 16.95
C HIS A 52 -41.20 2.63 16.99
N SER A 53 -40.87 3.03 18.22
CA SER A 53 -40.20 4.25 18.61
C SER A 53 -38.76 4.34 18.08
N VAL A 54 -38.44 5.45 17.42
CA VAL A 54 -37.04 5.83 17.15
C VAL A 54 -36.57 6.71 18.30
N THR A 55 -35.69 6.17 19.14
CA THR A 55 -34.92 6.93 20.12
C THR A 55 -33.88 7.77 19.40
N HIS A 56 -33.99 9.10 19.53
CA HIS A 56 -33.00 10.05 19.03
C HIS A 56 -31.65 9.88 19.75
N SER A 57 -30.58 9.76 18.97
CA SER A 57 -29.20 9.87 19.43
C SER A 57 -28.92 11.33 19.82
N VAL A 58 -28.46 11.53 21.07
CA VAL A 58 -28.08 12.83 21.62
C VAL A 58 -26.60 13.08 21.30
N ALA A 59 -26.33 13.74 20.18
CA ALA A 59 -25.05 14.40 19.96
C ALA A 59 -25.09 15.76 20.67
N ARG A 60 -24.20 15.98 21.64
CA ARG A 60 -24.03 17.27 22.32
C ARG A 60 -23.48 18.30 21.32
N GLU A 61 -24.26 19.34 21.06
CA GLU A 61 -23.79 20.56 20.39
C GLU A 61 -22.79 21.28 21.31
N VAL A 62 -21.62 21.64 20.75
CA VAL A 62 -20.62 22.49 21.41
C VAL A 62 -20.83 23.92 20.91
N PRO A 63 -21.06 24.91 21.79
CA PRO A 63 -21.23 26.30 21.35
C PRO A 63 -19.92 26.88 20.81
N ALA A 64 -19.99 27.47 19.62
CA ALA A 64 -18.93 28.27 19.03
C ALA A 64 -18.96 29.68 19.63
N ASP A 65 -18.35 29.87 20.80
CA ASP A 65 -17.90 31.19 21.21
C ASP A 65 -16.83 31.05 22.30
N LEU A 66 -15.57 31.36 21.97
CA LEU A 66 -14.46 31.70 22.89
C LEU A 66 -13.15 31.79 22.09
N SER A 67 -12.87 32.96 21.52
CA SER A 67 -11.52 33.60 21.52
C SER A 67 -11.49 34.82 20.60
N ARG A 68 -12.07 35.93 21.08
CA ARG A 68 -11.50 37.26 20.78
C ARG A 68 -10.28 37.43 21.69
N ALA A 69 -9.11 37.10 21.19
CA ALA A 69 -7.84 37.51 21.78
C ALA A 69 -6.93 38.01 20.67
N THR A 70 -6.44 39.22 20.87
CA THR A 70 -5.62 40.06 20.01
C THR A 70 -4.35 39.38 19.52
N GLY A 71 -4.19 39.30 18.21
CA GLY A 71 -2.94 38.96 17.51
C GLY A 71 -3.12 39.26 16.02
N GLY A 72 -2.25 40.08 15.43
CA GLY A 72 -2.43 40.66 14.11
C GLY A 72 -2.70 39.63 13.01
N ALA A 73 -3.90 39.68 12.44
CA ALA A 73 -4.21 38.97 11.21
C ALA A 73 -3.65 39.79 10.04
N GLU A 74 -2.55 39.33 9.45
CA GLU A 74 -2.30 39.62 8.04
C GLU A 74 -3.43 38.98 7.24
N MET A 75 -4.42 39.79 6.88
CA MET A 75 -5.35 39.45 5.81
C MET A 75 -4.54 39.38 4.52
N VAL A 76 -4.07 38.19 4.17
CA VAL A 76 -3.64 37.90 2.79
C VAL A 76 -4.89 38.07 1.93
N ALA A 77 -4.95 39.17 1.19
CA ALA A 77 -6.02 39.46 0.27
C ALA A 77 -6.23 38.26 -0.66
N ARG A 78 -7.43 37.67 -0.65
CA ARG A 78 -7.82 36.61 -1.60
C ARG A 78 -7.70 37.17 -3.02
N LYS A 79 -6.59 36.90 -3.70
CA LYS A 79 -6.51 37.06 -5.16
C LYS A 79 -7.54 36.12 -5.75
N GLU A 80 -8.43 36.65 -6.59
CA GLU A 80 -9.33 35.83 -7.39
C GLU A 80 -8.50 34.78 -8.14
N LYS A 81 -8.78 33.48 -7.90
CA LYS A 81 -8.16 32.40 -8.67
C LYS A 81 -8.51 32.65 -10.14
N LYS A 82 -7.54 33.10 -10.95
CA LYS A 82 -7.72 33.17 -12.39
C LYS A 82 -8.22 31.80 -12.86
N GLY A 83 -9.29 31.78 -13.63
CA GLY A 83 -9.83 30.54 -14.18
C GLY A 83 -8.75 29.79 -14.98
N LEU A 84 -8.87 28.47 -15.05
CA LEU A 84 -7.93 27.62 -15.79
C LEU A 84 -7.75 28.14 -17.23
N GLU A 85 -6.50 28.20 -17.70
CA GLU A 85 -6.16 28.54 -19.08
C GLU A 85 -6.95 27.65 -20.06
N LYS A 86 -7.51 28.26 -21.10
CA LYS A 86 -8.35 27.56 -22.10
C LYS A 86 -7.77 27.63 -23.50
N ASP A 87 -6.82 28.53 -23.76
CA ASP A 87 -6.14 28.60 -25.05
C ASP A 87 -5.30 27.32 -25.28
N PRO A 88 -5.54 26.56 -26.37
CA PRO A 88 -4.83 25.31 -26.62
C PRO A 88 -3.31 25.47 -26.74
N ARG A 89 -2.81 26.59 -27.26
CA ARG A 89 -1.36 26.82 -27.43
C ARG A 89 -0.71 27.12 -26.09
N ALA A 90 -1.35 27.95 -25.27
CA ALA A 90 -0.91 28.24 -23.91
C ALA A 90 -0.95 26.98 -23.03
N LEU A 91 -1.99 26.16 -23.15
CA LEU A 91 -2.07 24.87 -22.45
C LEU A 91 -0.99 23.89 -22.91
N TRP A 92 -0.71 23.80 -24.20
CA TRP A 92 0.37 22.97 -24.71
C TRP A 92 1.73 23.41 -24.17
N LYS A 93 2.00 24.72 -24.17
CA LYS A 93 3.22 25.27 -23.58
C LYS A 93 3.31 24.91 -22.08
N ARG A 94 2.22 25.10 -21.34
CA ARG A 94 2.15 24.74 -19.92
C ARG A 94 2.37 23.24 -19.68
N TYR A 95 1.82 22.38 -20.52
CA TYR A 95 2.08 20.94 -20.49
C TYR A 95 3.58 20.64 -20.66
N VAL A 96 4.22 21.22 -21.67
CA VAL A 96 5.67 21.03 -21.89
C VAL A 96 6.49 21.55 -20.70
N ASP A 97 6.11 22.71 -20.14
CA ASP A 97 6.85 23.36 -19.06
C ASP A 97 6.69 22.66 -17.69
N TRP A 98 5.55 21.97 -17.47
CA TRP A 98 5.17 21.41 -16.16
C TRP A 98 4.97 19.90 -16.14
N LEU A 99 5.19 19.20 -17.25
CA LEU A 99 5.20 17.74 -17.27
C LEU A 99 6.45 17.23 -16.57
N TYR A 100 6.26 16.55 -15.44
CA TYR A 100 7.33 15.77 -14.83
C TYR A 100 7.39 14.37 -15.45
N GLN A 101 8.61 13.91 -15.75
CA GLN A 101 8.87 12.56 -16.27
C GLN A 101 9.99 11.89 -15.48
N HIS A 102 9.67 10.74 -14.87
CA HIS A 102 10.66 9.82 -14.33
C HIS A 102 10.87 8.66 -15.31
N LYS A 103 11.87 8.78 -16.19
CA LYS A 103 12.09 7.83 -17.29
C LYS A 103 12.28 6.38 -16.82
N GLU A 104 13.09 6.18 -15.79
CA GLU A 104 13.40 4.84 -15.27
C GLU A 104 12.18 4.11 -14.69
N LEU A 105 11.31 4.84 -13.96
CA LEU A 105 10.07 4.31 -13.40
C LEU A 105 8.91 4.31 -14.40
N GLY A 106 9.09 4.87 -15.61
CA GLY A 106 8.01 5.06 -16.58
C GLY A 106 6.88 5.96 -16.06
N LEU A 107 7.14 6.81 -15.06
CA LEU A 107 6.13 7.65 -14.41
C LEU A 107 6.08 9.04 -15.06
N PHE A 108 4.85 9.50 -15.31
CA PHE A 108 4.57 10.83 -15.80
C PHE A 108 3.59 11.52 -14.86
N LEU A 109 3.84 12.79 -14.55
CA LEU A 109 2.95 13.61 -13.77
C LEU A 109 2.66 14.89 -14.55
N ASP A 110 1.45 14.97 -15.10
CA ASP A 110 0.93 16.16 -15.80
C ASP A 110 0.13 17.02 -14.83
N VAL A 111 0.68 18.16 -14.44
CA VAL A 111 0.01 19.16 -13.59
C VAL A 111 -0.51 20.37 -14.37
N SER A 112 -0.47 20.34 -15.71
CA SER A 112 -0.82 21.48 -16.56
C SER A 112 -2.28 21.93 -16.41
N ARG A 113 -3.14 21.03 -15.95
CA ARG A 113 -4.58 21.27 -15.71
C ARG A 113 -4.88 21.80 -14.31
N ILE A 114 -3.87 22.02 -13.47
CA ILE A 114 -4.02 22.72 -12.21
C ILE A 114 -3.77 24.21 -12.45
N GLY A 115 -4.68 25.07 -11.97
CA GLY A 115 -4.71 26.50 -12.27
C GLY A 115 -3.72 27.39 -11.51
N PHE A 116 -2.71 26.82 -10.84
CA PHE A 116 -1.73 27.64 -10.13
C PHE A 116 -0.94 28.51 -11.12
N THR A 117 -0.63 29.74 -10.72
CA THR A 117 0.14 30.68 -11.54
C THR A 117 1.63 30.62 -11.20
N GLU A 118 2.51 31.16 -12.04
CA GLU A 118 3.95 31.23 -11.71
C GLU A 118 4.17 32.12 -10.47
N GLU A 119 3.39 33.20 -10.29
CA GLU A 119 3.48 34.04 -9.09
C GLU A 119 3.12 33.26 -7.80
N PHE A 120 2.19 32.32 -7.88
CA PHE A 120 1.87 31.45 -6.75
C PHE A 120 3.00 30.46 -6.44
N VAL A 121 3.70 29.97 -7.47
CA VAL A 121 4.87 29.11 -7.28
C VAL A 121 5.98 29.90 -6.56
N GLU A 122 6.25 31.12 -7.01
CA GLU A 122 7.21 32.03 -6.37
C GLU A 122 6.84 32.33 -4.91
N GLU A 123 5.55 32.53 -4.61
CA GLU A 123 5.05 32.71 -3.24
C GLU A 123 5.30 31.47 -2.36
N MET A 124 5.21 30.27 -2.93
CA MET A 124 5.38 29.01 -2.20
C MET A 124 6.85 28.60 -2.04
N GLU A 125 7.77 29.17 -2.82
CA GLU A 125 9.20 28.78 -2.83
C GLU A 125 9.83 28.78 -1.43
N PRO A 126 9.67 29.81 -0.56
CA PRO A 126 10.26 29.80 0.78
C PRO A 126 9.71 28.67 1.67
N ARG A 127 8.44 28.28 1.46
CA ARG A 127 7.79 27.19 2.21
C ARG A 127 8.31 25.83 1.74
N PHE A 128 8.56 25.67 0.45
CA PHE A 128 9.21 24.49 -0.10
C PHE A 128 10.66 24.37 0.37
N GLU A 129 11.44 25.46 0.36
CA GLU A 129 12.80 25.46 0.91
C GLU A 129 12.84 24.98 2.37
N ALA A 130 11.91 25.46 3.20
CA ALA A 130 11.77 25.02 4.59
C ALA A 130 11.35 23.53 4.68
N THR A 131 10.45 23.09 3.80
CA THR A 131 9.99 21.71 3.73
C THR A 131 11.13 20.76 3.33
N PHE A 132 11.94 21.11 2.34
CA PHE A 132 13.08 20.29 1.91
C PHE A 132 14.13 20.15 3.02
N LYS A 133 14.39 21.22 3.78
CA LYS A 133 15.25 21.15 4.97
C LYS A 133 14.67 20.21 6.03
N ALA A 134 13.37 20.33 6.32
CA ALA A 134 12.71 19.45 7.28
C ALA A 134 12.71 17.98 6.84
N MET A 135 12.58 17.70 5.55
CA MET A 135 12.68 16.35 4.99
C MET A 135 14.10 15.77 5.12
N ASP A 136 15.13 16.56 4.86
CA ASP A 136 16.53 16.16 5.06
C ASP A 136 16.83 15.85 6.54
N GLU A 137 16.34 16.67 7.47
CA GLU A 137 16.44 16.41 8.92
C GLU A 137 15.69 15.13 9.32
N LEU A 138 14.49 14.92 8.78
CA LEU A 138 13.67 13.74 9.04
C LEU A 138 14.37 12.46 8.57
N GLU A 139 14.95 12.44 7.37
CA GLU A 139 15.67 11.28 6.84
C GLU A 139 16.97 10.99 7.60
N LYS A 140 17.61 12.02 8.16
CA LYS A 140 18.76 11.89 9.08
C LYS A 140 18.37 11.38 10.48
N GLY A 141 17.08 11.13 10.72
CA GLY A 141 16.59 10.55 11.97
C GLY A 141 16.25 11.57 13.05
N ALA A 142 15.89 12.80 12.68
CA ALA A 142 15.26 13.73 13.62
C ALA A 142 13.98 13.13 14.23
N ILE A 143 13.67 13.53 15.46
CA ILE A 143 12.40 13.17 16.09
C ILE A 143 11.28 13.95 15.41
N ALA A 144 10.54 13.26 14.55
CA ALA A 144 9.42 13.82 13.79
C ALA A 144 8.07 13.62 14.48
N ASN A 145 7.96 12.64 15.39
CA ASN A 145 6.79 12.48 16.24
C ASN A 145 7.15 12.85 17.69
N PRO A 146 6.93 14.12 18.11
CA PRO A 146 7.30 14.59 19.44
C PRO A 146 6.44 13.95 20.54
N ASP A 147 5.16 13.66 20.27
CA ASP A 147 4.23 13.08 21.25
C ASP A 147 4.65 11.67 21.67
N GLU A 148 5.23 10.91 20.73
CA GLU A 148 5.72 9.55 20.99
C GLU A 148 7.25 9.49 21.15
N GLY A 149 7.97 10.59 20.94
CA GLY A 149 9.44 10.65 20.94
C GLY A 149 10.09 9.75 19.88
N ARG A 150 9.49 9.61 18.70
CA ARG A 150 9.90 8.65 17.67
C ARG A 150 10.45 9.31 16.40
N MET A 151 11.40 8.62 15.78
CA MET A 151 11.84 8.86 14.41
C MET A 151 10.78 8.37 13.41
N VAL A 152 10.84 8.83 12.16
CA VAL A 152 10.02 8.32 11.05
C VAL A 152 10.96 7.82 9.95
N GLY A 153 11.14 6.49 9.89
CA GLY A 153 12.25 5.88 9.15
C GLY A 153 11.88 4.98 7.98
N HIS A 154 10.63 5.03 7.48
CA HIS A 154 10.16 4.11 6.43
C HIS A 154 10.97 4.18 5.12
N TYR A 155 11.68 5.28 4.85
CA TYR A 155 12.67 5.40 3.77
C TYR A 155 13.86 4.44 3.91
N TRP A 156 14.29 4.17 5.14
CA TRP A 156 15.43 3.28 5.40
C TRP A 156 15.12 1.82 5.05
N LEU A 157 13.84 1.42 5.07
CA LEU A 157 13.42 0.06 4.67
C LEU A 157 13.76 -0.23 3.21
N ARG A 158 13.75 0.80 2.37
CA ARG A 158 14.00 0.75 0.92
C ARG A 158 15.39 1.25 0.54
N LYS A 159 16.05 2.01 1.42
CA LYS A 159 17.47 2.39 1.29
C LYS A 159 18.20 2.29 2.64
N PRO A 160 18.60 1.08 3.08
CA PRO A 160 19.18 0.87 4.40
C PRO A 160 20.50 1.63 4.64
N GLU A 161 21.21 2.01 3.59
CA GLU A 161 22.46 2.78 3.69
C GLU A 161 22.28 4.17 4.29
N LEU A 162 21.06 4.72 4.23
CA LEU A 162 20.71 6.03 4.77
C LEU A 162 20.29 5.98 6.24
N ALA A 163 20.20 4.79 6.84
CA ALA A 163 19.79 4.67 8.23
C ALA A 163 20.80 5.39 9.16
N PRO A 164 20.34 6.19 10.15
CA PRO A 164 21.21 7.06 10.94
C PRO A 164 22.16 6.31 11.88
N LYS A 165 21.94 5.00 12.07
CA LYS A 165 22.74 4.14 12.93
C LYS A 165 23.07 2.83 12.19
N PRO A 166 24.31 2.34 12.22
CA PRO A 166 24.70 1.09 11.57
C PRO A 166 23.88 -0.13 12.03
N ILE A 167 23.42 -0.13 13.29
CA ILE A 167 22.57 -1.21 13.81
C ILE A 167 21.21 -1.29 13.09
N LEU A 168 20.61 -0.15 12.74
CA LEU A 168 19.32 -0.10 12.04
C LEU A 168 19.47 -0.66 10.63
N LYS A 169 20.52 -0.26 9.90
CA LYS A 169 20.86 -0.83 8.61
C LYS A 169 20.95 -2.35 8.68
N SER A 170 21.74 -2.87 9.62
CA SER A 170 21.92 -4.32 9.79
C SER A 170 20.61 -5.03 10.15
N GLN A 171 19.76 -4.43 10.99
CA GLN A 171 18.46 -5.00 11.34
C GLN A 171 17.52 -5.08 10.12
N ILE A 172 17.50 -4.04 9.28
CA ILE A 172 16.67 -3.99 8.07
C ILE A 172 17.13 -5.06 7.08
N GLU A 173 18.43 -5.10 6.76
CA GLU A 173 19.01 -6.08 5.83
C GLU A 173 18.79 -7.52 6.29
N LYS A 174 19.07 -7.82 7.57
CA LYS A 174 18.83 -9.15 8.14
C LYS A 174 17.36 -9.55 8.11
N THR A 175 16.45 -8.60 8.35
CA THR A 175 15.00 -8.87 8.31
C THR A 175 14.56 -9.22 6.89
N LEU A 176 15.03 -8.45 5.89
CA LEU A 176 14.74 -8.70 4.49
C LEU A 176 15.29 -10.05 4.02
N ASP A 177 16.53 -10.39 4.36
CA ASP A 177 17.11 -11.67 3.97
C ASP A 177 16.40 -12.85 4.65
N ALA A 178 16.07 -12.71 5.95
CA ALA A 178 15.32 -13.73 6.69
C ALA A 178 13.91 -13.94 6.12
N LEU A 179 13.19 -12.86 5.79
CA LEU A 179 11.82 -12.99 5.25
C LEU A 179 11.81 -13.60 3.84
N CYS A 180 12.77 -13.22 2.98
CA CYS A 180 12.88 -13.81 1.65
C CYS A 180 13.23 -15.31 1.75
N SER A 181 14.22 -15.67 2.57
CA SER A 181 14.57 -17.09 2.78
C SER A 181 13.41 -17.89 3.35
N PHE A 182 12.62 -17.32 4.27
CA PHE A 182 11.45 -17.98 4.82
C PHE A 182 10.36 -18.16 3.75
N ALA A 183 10.08 -17.13 2.95
CA ALA A 183 9.11 -17.23 1.87
C ALA A 183 9.51 -18.28 0.82
N ASP A 184 10.78 -18.33 0.43
CA ASP A 184 11.32 -19.35 -0.49
C ASP A 184 11.17 -20.76 0.08
N ASP A 185 11.48 -20.95 1.36
CA ASP A 185 11.32 -22.23 2.06
C ASP A 185 9.85 -22.67 2.13
N VAL A 186 8.90 -21.74 2.30
CA VAL A 186 7.45 -22.02 2.29
C VAL A 186 6.97 -22.36 0.89
N VAL A 187 7.32 -21.55 -0.12
CA VAL A 187 6.88 -21.71 -1.51
C VAL A 187 7.45 -23.00 -2.14
N SER A 188 8.69 -23.35 -1.80
CA SER A 188 9.33 -24.61 -2.23
C SER A 188 8.81 -25.86 -1.52
N GLY A 189 8.04 -25.70 -0.43
CA GLY A 189 7.53 -26.81 0.39
C GLY A 189 8.55 -27.41 1.36
N LYS A 190 9.70 -26.77 1.56
CA LYS A 190 10.66 -27.16 2.61
C LYS A 190 10.06 -26.91 4.01
N ILE A 191 9.43 -25.76 4.20
CA ILE A 191 8.51 -25.50 5.30
C ILE A 191 7.12 -25.88 4.81
N LYS A 192 6.54 -26.91 5.41
CA LYS A 192 5.25 -27.47 5.00
C LYS A 192 4.29 -27.60 6.17
N PRO A 193 2.98 -27.50 5.93
CA PRO A 193 1.98 -27.77 6.96
C PRO A 193 2.05 -29.24 7.42
N PRO A 194 1.75 -29.56 8.69
CA PRO A 194 1.89 -30.92 9.22
C PRO A 194 0.97 -31.95 8.57
N SER A 195 -0.26 -31.53 8.25
CA SER A 195 -1.36 -32.45 7.92
C SER A 195 -2.06 -32.13 6.59
N SER A 196 -1.50 -31.23 5.78
CA SER A 196 -2.11 -30.85 4.50
C SER A 196 -2.06 -32.01 3.49
N PRO A 197 -3.18 -32.34 2.83
CA PRO A 197 -3.20 -33.27 1.70
C PRO A 197 -2.29 -32.85 0.55
N GLU A 198 -2.13 -31.53 0.34
CA GLU A 198 -1.30 -30.95 -0.72
C GLU A 198 0.21 -31.04 -0.43
N GLY A 199 0.59 -31.39 0.81
CA GLY A 199 2.00 -31.44 1.22
C GLY A 199 2.72 -30.09 1.24
N ARG A 200 2.01 -28.98 1.01
CA ARG A 200 2.52 -27.60 0.99
C ARG A 200 1.46 -26.61 1.46
N PHE A 201 1.90 -25.39 1.76
CA PHE A 201 0.98 -24.26 1.98
C PHE A 201 0.39 -23.80 0.65
N THR A 202 -0.91 -23.47 0.65
CA THR A 202 -1.62 -22.95 -0.54
C THR A 202 -2.41 -21.67 -0.25
N GLN A 203 -2.62 -21.35 1.03
CA GLN A 203 -3.38 -20.19 1.47
C GLN A 203 -2.57 -19.38 2.48
N ILE A 204 -2.79 -18.06 2.49
CA ILE A 204 -2.35 -17.12 3.51
C ILE A 204 -3.61 -16.55 4.15
N LEU A 205 -3.69 -16.59 5.49
CA LEU A 205 -4.67 -15.84 6.25
C LEU A 205 -3.94 -14.73 7.02
N SER A 206 -4.07 -13.49 6.56
CA SER A 206 -3.45 -12.33 7.19
C SER A 206 -4.43 -11.70 8.19
N VAL A 207 -4.02 -11.59 9.45
CA VAL A 207 -4.82 -11.08 10.56
C VAL A 207 -4.18 -9.79 11.06
N GLY A 208 -4.86 -8.66 10.85
CA GLY A 208 -4.36 -7.33 11.18
C GLY A 208 -5.35 -6.26 10.76
N ILE A 209 -5.26 -5.06 11.32
CA ILE A 209 -6.19 -3.95 11.02
C ILE A 209 -5.44 -2.69 10.56
N GLY A 210 -6.12 -1.86 9.78
CA GLY A 210 -5.62 -0.57 9.32
C GLY A 210 -4.35 -0.73 8.49
N GLY A 211 -3.26 -0.09 8.90
CA GLY A 211 -1.97 -0.19 8.20
C GLY A 211 -1.38 -1.60 8.12
N SER A 212 -1.76 -2.47 9.07
CA SER A 212 -1.36 -3.88 9.07
C SER A 212 -2.11 -4.74 8.06
N ALA A 213 -3.12 -4.19 7.36
CA ALA A 213 -3.95 -4.93 6.41
C ALA A 213 -4.12 -4.20 5.06
N LEU A 214 -4.35 -2.89 5.06
CA LEU A 214 -4.67 -2.13 3.84
C LEU A 214 -3.52 -2.09 2.81
N GLY A 215 -2.27 -1.96 3.27
CA GLY A 215 -1.10 -2.05 2.39
C GLY A 215 -0.99 -3.42 1.73
N PRO A 216 -0.96 -4.52 2.53
CA PRO A 216 -0.90 -5.87 1.99
C PRO A 216 -2.07 -6.20 1.06
N GLN A 217 -3.28 -5.73 1.38
CA GLN A 217 -4.47 -5.87 0.52
C GLN A 217 -4.27 -5.17 -0.83
N PHE A 218 -3.80 -3.92 -0.81
CA PHE A 218 -3.55 -3.16 -2.02
C PHE A 218 -2.50 -3.81 -2.91
N VAL A 219 -1.38 -4.26 -2.34
CA VAL A 219 -0.30 -4.92 -3.10
C VAL A 219 -0.74 -6.27 -3.64
N ALA A 220 -1.48 -7.06 -2.85
CA ALA A 220 -2.03 -8.34 -3.30
C ALA A 220 -2.96 -8.14 -4.52
N GLU A 221 -3.86 -7.16 -4.48
CA GLU A 221 -4.78 -6.89 -5.58
C GLU A 221 -4.06 -6.31 -6.81
N ALA A 222 -3.08 -5.43 -6.60
CA ALA A 222 -2.44 -4.69 -7.69
C ALA A 222 -1.35 -5.50 -8.41
N LEU A 223 -0.62 -6.36 -7.69
CA LEU A 223 0.65 -6.95 -8.17
C LEU A 223 0.71 -8.48 -8.11
N ALA A 224 -0.23 -9.17 -7.46
CA ALA A 224 -0.18 -10.63 -7.44
C ALA A 224 -0.38 -11.20 -8.85
N PRO A 225 0.36 -12.26 -9.23
CA PRO A 225 0.12 -12.93 -10.50
C PRO A 225 -1.26 -13.62 -10.49
N ASP A 226 -1.82 -13.89 -11.67
CA ASP A 226 -3.13 -14.55 -11.82
C ASP A 226 -3.23 -15.89 -11.05
N ASN A 227 -2.11 -16.60 -10.93
CA ASN A 227 -1.99 -17.86 -10.20
C ASN A 227 -0.85 -17.75 -9.17
N PRO A 228 -1.08 -17.11 -8.03
CA PRO A 228 -0.04 -16.96 -7.00
C PRO A 228 0.25 -18.31 -6.34
N PRO A 229 1.50 -18.57 -5.89
CA PRO A 229 1.84 -19.80 -5.18
C PRO A 229 0.95 -20.05 -3.97
N LEU A 230 0.66 -18.99 -3.20
CA LEU A 230 -0.34 -19.00 -2.14
C LEU A 230 -1.37 -17.89 -2.39
N LYS A 231 -2.65 -18.19 -2.20
CA LYS A 231 -3.74 -17.21 -2.25
C LYS A 231 -3.92 -16.54 -0.89
N ILE A 232 -4.20 -15.23 -0.86
CA ILE A 232 -4.31 -14.49 0.41
C ILE A 232 -5.76 -14.11 0.73
N ARG A 233 -6.08 -14.16 2.02
CA ARG A 233 -7.33 -13.67 2.64
C ARG A 233 -7.00 -12.82 3.86
N PHE A 234 -7.93 -11.95 4.24
CA PHE A 234 -7.72 -10.98 5.32
C PHE A 234 -8.80 -11.08 6.39
N ILE A 235 -8.38 -10.98 7.64
CA ILE A 235 -9.22 -10.65 8.79
C ILE A 235 -8.76 -9.27 9.29
N ASP A 236 -9.50 -8.24 8.89
CA ASP A 236 -9.21 -6.83 9.19
C ASP A 236 -10.36 -6.09 9.88
N ASN A 237 -11.43 -6.82 10.19
CA ASN A 237 -12.61 -6.34 10.89
C ASN A 237 -12.81 -7.15 12.19
N THR A 238 -13.43 -6.52 13.18
CA THR A 238 -13.79 -7.14 14.47
C THR A 238 -15.18 -7.79 14.46
N ASP A 239 -15.98 -7.57 13.40
CA ASP A 239 -17.29 -8.21 13.24
C ASP A 239 -17.15 -9.74 13.20
N PRO A 240 -17.70 -10.47 14.19
CA PRO A 240 -17.60 -11.94 14.24
C PRO A 240 -18.14 -12.62 12.97
N ALA A 241 -19.19 -12.08 12.36
CA ALA A 241 -19.76 -12.67 11.15
C ALA A 241 -18.77 -12.63 9.97
N GLY A 242 -17.97 -11.57 9.88
CA GLY A 242 -16.92 -11.45 8.87
C GLY A 242 -15.78 -12.44 9.09
N ILE A 243 -15.36 -12.61 10.35
CA ILE A 243 -14.32 -13.57 10.74
C ILE A 243 -14.77 -15.00 10.44
N ASP A 244 -15.97 -15.37 10.91
CA ASP A 244 -16.57 -16.68 10.68
C ASP A 244 -16.69 -16.99 9.19
N HIS A 245 -17.07 -15.98 8.39
CA HIS A 245 -17.15 -16.12 6.94
C HIS A 245 -15.81 -16.47 6.30
N GLN A 246 -14.72 -15.77 6.66
CA GLN A 246 -13.38 -16.05 6.12
C GLN A 246 -12.89 -17.45 6.52
N ILE A 247 -13.09 -17.85 7.78
CA ILE A 247 -12.70 -19.17 8.29
C ILE A 247 -13.52 -20.27 7.59
N ALA A 248 -14.84 -20.10 7.47
CA ALA A 248 -15.71 -21.05 6.80
C ALA A 248 -15.39 -21.21 5.31
N GLN A 249 -15.02 -20.12 4.62
CA GLN A 249 -14.60 -20.18 3.22
C GLN A 249 -13.29 -20.94 3.00
N LEU A 250 -12.36 -20.91 3.98
CA LEU A 250 -11.16 -21.76 3.92
C LEU A 250 -11.56 -23.24 4.07
N GLY A 251 -12.45 -23.57 5.02
CA GLY A 251 -12.94 -24.92 5.22
C GLY A 251 -11.78 -25.94 5.31
N PRO A 252 -11.74 -26.99 4.45
CA PRO A 252 -10.63 -27.95 4.44
C PRO A 252 -9.26 -27.35 4.12
N GLU A 253 -9.21 -26.22 3.40
CA GLU A 253 -7.95 -25.55 3.04
C GLU A 253 -7.21 -25.00 4.27
N LEU A 254 -7.88 -24.88 5.44
CA LEU A 254 -7.28 -24.45 6.70
C LEU A 254 -6.03 -25.27 7.08
N ALA A 255 -6.02 -26.57 6.76
CA ALA A 255 -4.87 -27.45 6.98
C ALA A 255 -3.64 -27.09 6.12
N SER A 256 -3.83 -26.27 5.08
CA SER A 256 -2.80 -25.78 4.15
C SER A 256 -2.59 -24.26 4.22
N THR A 257 -3.13 -23.61 5.26
CA THR A 257 -3.09 -22.16 5.44
C THR A 257 -1.93 -21.73 6.33
N ILE A 258 -1.08 -20.81 5.89
CA ILE A 258 -0.17 -20.08 6.77
C ILE A 258 -0.89 -18.86 7.34
N VAL A 259 -0.86 -18.65 8.65
CA VAL A 259 -1.53 -17.53 9.32
C VAL A 259 -0.48 -16.48 9.70
N ILE A 260 -0.62 -15.27 9.17
CA ILE A 260 0.27 -14.14 9.48
C ILE A 260 -0.47 -13.19 10.40
N VAL A 261 0.00 -13.02 11.63
CA VAL A 261 -0.62 -12.15 12.63
C VAL A 261 0.20 -10.88 12.77
N ILE A 262 -0.41 -9.73 12.51
CA ILE A 262 0.28 -8.44 12.39
C ILE A 262 -0.28 -7.45 13.41
N SER A 263 0.49 -7.20 14.47
CA SER A 263 0.20 -6.16 15.46
C SER A 263 1.50 -5.65 16.08
N LYS A 264 1.74 -4.33 15.97
CA LYS A 264 2.95 -3.70 16.50
C LYS A 264 3.11 -3.93 18.01
N SER A 265 2.09 -3.57 18.78
CA SER A 265 2.09 -3.72 20.24
C SER A 265 1.75 -5.14 20.70
N GLY A 266 1.19 -5.96 19.81
CA GLY A 266 0.60 -7.26 20.15
C GLY A 266 -0.69 -7.17 20.96
N GLY A 267 -1.13 -5.96 21.33
CA GLY A 267 -2.30 -5.71 22.16
C GLY A 267 -3.50 -5.14 21.41
N THR A 268 -3.42 -4.99 20.08
CA THR A 268 -4.52 -4.48 19.25
C THR A 268 -5.75 -5.39 19.42
N PRO A 269 -6.88 -4.90 19.99
CA PRO A 269 -8.03 -5.74 20.31
C PRO A 269 -8.59 -6.49 19.10
N GLU A 270 -8.69 -5.81 17.95
CA GLU A 270 -9.23 -6.36 16.72
C GLU A 270 -8.38 -7.53 16.21
N THR A 271 -7.06 -7.32 16.07
CA THR A 271 -6.12 -8.38 15.68
C THR A 271 -6.11 -9.54 16.69
N ARG A 272 -6.17 -9.23 17.99
CA ARG A 272 -6.18 -10.25 19.06
C ARG A 272 -7.45 -11.11 19.00
N ASN A 273 -8.61 -10.50 18.78
CA ASN A 273 -9.87 -11.24 18.66
C ASN A 273 -9.84 -12.14 17.42
N GLY A 274 -9.38 -11.63 16.27
CA GLY A 274 -9.17 -12.43 15.07
C GLY A 274 -8.24 -13.61 15.30
N LEU A 275 -7.12 -13.41 16.00
CA LEU A 275 -6.20 -14.49 16.38
C LEU A 275 -6.89 -15.57 17.22
N LEU A 276 -7.68 -15.18 18.23
CA LEU A 276 -8.35 -16.13 19.12
C LEU A 276 -9.39 -16.98 18.37
N GLU A 277 -10.17 -16.39 17.46
CA GLU A 277 -11.12 -17.13 16.64
C GLU A 277 -10.42 -18.07 15.65
N VAL A 278 -9.31 -17.64 15.04
CA VAL A 278 -8.51 -18.53 14.18
C VAL A 278 -7.90 -19.68 15.00
N GLN A 279 -7.33 -19.41 16.17
CA GLN A 279 -6.81 -20.46 17.06
C GLN A 279 -7.90 -21.45 17.50
N LYS A 280 -9.12 -20.96 17.75
CA LYS A 280 -10.27 -21.81 18.05
C LYS A 280 -10.62 -22.70 16.85
N ALA A 281 -10.71 -22.15 15.64
CA ALA A 281 -10.97 -22.93 14.42
C ALA A 281 -9.89 -24.00 14.16
N PHE A 282 -8.62 -23.68 14.41
CA PHE A 282 -7.54 -24.66 14.35
C PHE A 282 -7.74 -25.82 15.34
N ARG A 283 -8.10 -25.53 16.61
CA ARG A 283 -8.39 -26.57 17.61
C ARG A 283 -9.59 -27.44 17.22
N GLU A 284 -10.66 -26.83 16.72
CA GLU A 284 -11.87 -27.53 16.27
C GLU A 284 -11.59 -28.44 15.05
N ALA A 285 -10.64 -28.05 14.20
CA ALA A 285 -10.17 -28.86 13.07
C ALA A 285 -9.08 -29.89 13.46
N GLY A 286 -8.67 -29.95 14.73
CA GLY A 286 -7.58 -30.83 15.19
C GLY A 286 -6.19 -30.44 14.67
N LEU A 287 -5.98 -29.16 14.35
CA LEU A 287 -4.73 -28.59 13.84
C LEU A 287 -3.94 -27.87 14.94
N GLU A 288 -2.62 -27.84 14.80
CA GLU A 288 -1.71 -27.11 15.69
C GLU A 288 -1.37 -25.72 15.12
N PHE A 289 -1.97 -24.67 15.67
CA PHE A 289 -1.73 -23.28 15.21
C PHE A 289 -0.24 -22.91 15.17
N ALA A 290 0.55 -23.31 16.17
CA ALA A 290 1.98 -23.01 16.23
C ALA A 290 2.77 -23.53 15.01
N LYS A 291 2.29 -24.58 14.32
CA LYS A 291 2.92 -25.12 13.12
C LYS A 291 2.54 -24.39 11.83
N GLN A 292 1.68 -23.39 11.91
CA GLN A 292 1.16 -22.62 10.77
C GLN A 292 1.12 -21.11 11.04
N GLY A 293 1.40 -20.66 12.27
CA GLY A 293 1.39 -19.26 12.67
C GLY A 293 2.73 -18.55 12.45
N VAL A 294 2.67 -17.28 12.04
CA VAL A 294 3.79 -16.35 11.91
C VAL A 294 3.38 -15.03 12.57
N ALA A 295 4.29 -14.42 13.34
CA ALA A 295 4.06 -13.11 13.95
C ALA A 295 4.87 -12.01 13.26
N ILE A 296 4.24 -10.87 13.00
CA ILE A 296 4.91 -9.63 12.60
C ILE A 296 4.58 -8.57 13.64
N THR A 297 5.58 -8.19 14.44
CA THR A 297 5.35 -7.45 15.67
C THR A 297 6.62 -6.79 16.17
N GLN A 298 6.49 -5.79 17.05
CA GLN A 298 7.63 -5.29 17.80
C GLN A 298 8.22 -6.39 18.68
N GLU A 299 9.54 -6.43 18.77
CA GLU A 299 10.27 -7.36 19.66
C GLU A 299 9.85 -7.14 21.12
N ASN A 300 9.71 -8.23 21.87
CA ASN A 300 9.25 -8.25 23.26
C ASN A 300 7.81 -7.76 23.49
N SER A 301 7.01 -7.56 22.44
CA SER A 301 5.58 -7.26 22.57
C SER A 301 4.81 -8.47 23.14
N LEU A 302 3.52 -8.28 23.42
CA LEU A 302 2.64 -9.37 23.83
C LEU A 302 2.60 -10.49 22.77
N LEU A 303 2.42 -10.14 21.50
CA LEU A 303 2.35 -11.09 20.40
C LEU A 303 3.68 -11.79 20.15
N ASP A 304 4.80 -11.06 20.29
CA ASP A 304 6.14 -11.63 20.13
C ASP A 304 6.43 -12.70 21.19
N ASN A 305 6.07 -12.40 22.44
CA ASN A 305 6.20 -13.33 23.54
C ASN A 305 5.28 -14.54 23.39
N THR A 306 4.02 -14.34 22.99
CA THR A 306 3.10 -15.45 22.68
C THR A 306 3.69 -16.36 21.61
N ALA A 307 4.09 -15.80 20.47
CA ALA A 307 4.65 -16.57 19.35
C ALA A 307 5.93 -17.33 19.75
N ARG A 308 6.78 -16.73 20.58
CA ARG A 308 8.01 -17.35 21.10
C ARG A 308 7.71 -18.49 22.08
N ILE A 309 6.78 -18.29 23.02
CA ILE A 309 6.42 -19.28 24.05
C ILE A 309 5.69 -20.47 23.42
N GLU A 310 4.79 -20.21 22.48
CA GLU A 310 4.02 -21.24 21.79
C GLU A 310 4.80 -21.92 20.66
N GLY A 311 5.96 -21.37 20.26
CA GLY A 311 6.83 -21.97 19.24
C GLY A 311 6.27 -21.87 17.82
N TRP A 312 5.80 -20.67 17.43
CA TRP A 312 5.30 -20.38 16.09
C TRP A 312 6.42 -20.51 15.04
N LEU A 313 6.05 -20.71 13.76
CA LEU A 313 6.99 -20.97 12.67
C LEU A 313 8.06 -19.88 12.52
N ALA A 314 7.65 -18.61 12.62
CA ALA A 314 8.53 -17.48 12.47
C ALA A 314 8.01 -16.23 13.19
N ARG A 315 8.93 -15.31 13.47
CA ARG A 315 8.66 -13.97 14.01
C ARG A 315 9.50 -12.96 13.23
N PHE A 316 8.88 -11.89 12.76
CA PHE A 316 9.55 -10.79 12.07
C PHE A 316 9.33 -9.47 12.80
N PRO A 317 10.38 -8.63 12.94
CA PRO A 317 10.28 -7.40 13.70
C PRO A 317 9.47 -6.33 12.95
N MET A 318 8.67 -5.60 13.71
CA MET A 318 8.11 -4.31 13.32
C MET A 318 8.73 -3.23 14.20
N PHE A 319 9.48 -2.31 13.58
CA PHE A 319 10.23 -1.29 14.32
C PHE A 319 9.34 -0.15 14.82
N ASP A 320 9.76 0.50 15.92
CA ASP A 320 9.04 1.62 16.54
C ASP A 320 8.94 2.85 15.63
N TRP A 321 9.96 3.12 14.81
CA TRP A 321 10.01 4.20 13.82
C TRP A 321 9.28 3.89 12.51
N VAL A 322 8.67 2.71 12.38
CA VAL A 322 7.75 2.37 11.28
C VAL A 322 6.32 2.62 11.74
N GLY A 323 5.65 3.57 11.09
CA GLY A 323 4.23 3.86 11.31
C GLY A 323 3.34 2.83 10.63
N GLY A 324 2.13 2.59 11.15
CA GLY A 324 1.21 1.61 10.56
C GLY A 324 0.86 1.94 9.10
N ARG A 325 0.55 3.19 8.78
CA ARG A 325 0.24 3.60 7.38
C ARG A 325 1.46 3.64 6.45
N THR A 326 2.66 3.41 6.96
CA THR A 326 3.92 3.40 6.20
C THR A 326 4.66 2.08 6.36
N SER A 327 3.98 1.01 6.77
CA SER A 327 4.60 -0.29 7.06
C SER A 327 4.64 -1.26 5.88
N GLU A 328 4.06 -0.93 4.72
CA GLU A 328 4.00 -1.85 3.57
C GLU A 328 5.38 -2.36 3.15
N MET A 329 6.37 -1.48 3.09
CA MET A 329 7.76 -1.81 2.74
C MET A 329 8.54 -2.47 3.89
N SER A 330 7.88 -2.87 4.97
CA SER A 330 8.47 -3.66 6.06
C SER A 330 8.03 -5.12 5.95
N ALA A 331 8.39 -5.97 6.92
CA ALA A 331 7.89 -7.34 6.98
C ALA A 331 6.35 -7.43 6.83
N VAL A 332 5.60 -6.41 7.29
CA VAL A 332 4.13 -6.32 7.20
C VAL A 332 3.59 -6.59 5.79
N GLY A 333 4.16 -5.95 4.77
CA GLY A 333 3.74 -6.13 3.37
C GLY A 333 4.65 -7.06 2.58
N LEU A 334 5.97 -7.04 2.87
CA LEU A 334 6.93 -7.84 2.12
C LEU A 334 6.74 -9.34 2.32
N LEU A 335 6.42 -9.82 3.52
CA LEU A 335 6.20 -11.26 3.73
C LEU A 335 5.00 -11.80 2.94
N PRO A 336 3.77 -11.25 3.07
CA PRO A 336 2.65 -11.73 2.27
C PRO A 336 2.89 -11.59 0.76
N ALA A 337 3.50 -10.48 0.31
CA ALA A 337 3.83 -10.30 -1.10
C ALA A 337 4.79 -11.37 -1.63
N ALA A 338 5.87 -11.68 -0.89
CA ALA A 338 6.82 -12.72 -1.27
C ALA A 338 6.17 -14.12 -1.35
N LEU A 339 5.28 -14.44 -0.41
CA LEU A 339 4.53 -15.70 -0.41
C LEU A 339 3.54 -15.82 -1.59
N GLN A 340 3.06 -14.69 -2.12
CA GLN A 340 2.28 -14.63 -3.37
C GLN A 340 3.16 -14.65 -4.64
N GLY A 341 4.49 -14.71 -4.50
CA GLY A 341 5.43 -14.74 -5.63
C GLY A 341 5.78 -13.37 -6.19
N ILE A 342 5.46 -12.28 -5.49
CA ILE A 342 5.82 -10.91 -5.89
C ILE A 342 7.31 -10.68 -5.57
N ASN A 343 8.05 -10.07 -6.50
CA ASN A 343 9.46 -9.72 -6.27
C ASN A 343 9.57 -8.50 -5.35
N VAL A 344 9.71 -8.76 -4.07
CA VAL A 344 9.79 -7.72 -3.02
C VAL A 344 11.04 -6.86 -3.11
N ARG A 345 12.15 -7.36 -3.67
CA ARG A 345 13.37 -6.56 -3.85
C ARG A 345 13.21 -5.53 -4.94
N GLU A 346 12.53 -5.88 -6.03
CA GLU A 346 12.14 -4.94 -7.09
C GLU A 346 11.14 -3.89 -6.58
N MET A 347 10.19 -4.30 -5.74
CA MET A 347 9.26 -3.37 -5.10
C MET A 347 9.99 -2.33 -4.23
N LEU A 348 10.95 -2.76 -3.41
CA LEU A 348 11.80 -1.86 -2.62
C LEU A 348 12.68 -0.97 -3.51
N ALA A 349 13.24 -1.51 -4.59
CA ALA A 349 14.06 -0.75 -5.54
C ALA A 349 13.25 0.37 -6.21
N GLY A 350 12.03 0.07 -6.70
CA GLY A 350 11.14 1.08 -7.27
C GLY A 350 10.75 2.16 -6.26
N ALA A 351 10.49 1.77 -5.01
CA ALA A 351 10.19 2.72 -3.94
C ALA A 351 11.41 3.61 -3.58
N ALA A 352 12.63 3.07 -3.63
CA ALA A 352 13.87 3.81 -3.39
C ALA A 352 14.21 4.80 -4.51
N LEU A 353 13.94 4.43 -5.77
CA LEU A 353 14.07 5.33 -6.91
C LEU A 353 13.13 6.54 -6.78
N MET A 354 11.88 6.29 -6.35
CA MET A 354 10.95 7.40 -6.10
C MET A 354 11.41 8.29 -4.95
N ASP A 355 11.98 7.73 -3.87
CA ASP A 355 12.56 8.56 -2.81
C ASP A 355 13.64 9.48 -3.33
N GLU A 356 14.56 8.96 -4.15
CA GLU A 356 15.62 9.76 -4.75
C GLU A 356 15.06 10.90 -5.60
N ALA A 357 14.03 10.60 -6.40
CA ALA A 357 13.34 11.63 -7.19
C ALA A 357 12.71 12.73 -6.33
N THR A 358 12.29 12.41 -5.10
CA THR A 358 11.70 13.37 -4.15
C THR A 358 12.71 14.14 -3.31
N ARG A 359 14.02 13.85 -3.43
CA ARG A 359 15.09 14.61 -2.73
C ARG A 359 15.54 15.86 -3.47
N THR A 360 15.15 16.05 -4.73
CA THR A 360 15.46 17.29 -5.45
C THR A 360 14.74 18.48 -4.83
N THR A 361 15.46 19.57 -4.61
CA THR A 361 14.91 20.80 -4.02
C THR A 361 14.28 21.73 -5.06
N VAL A 362 14.26 21.33 -6.33
CA VAL A 362 13.61 22.11 -7.40
C VAL A 362 12.19 21.59 -7.54
N VAL A 363 11.19 22.42 -7.18
CA VAL A 363 9.77 22.02 -7.18
C VAL A 363 9.34 21.39 -8.50
N LYS A 364 9.69 22.00 -9.65
CA LYS A 364 9.37 21.48 -11.00
C LYS A 364 9.92 20.08 -11.29
N ASN A 365 11.01 19.69 -10.62
CA ASN A 365 11.66 18.39 -10.81
C ASN A 365 11.31 17.38 -9.71
N ASN A 366 10.50 17.77 -8.72
CA ASN A 366 10.14 16.93 -7.58
C ASN A 366 8.67 16.50 -7.68
N PRO A 367 8.36 15.21 -7.94
CA PRO A 367 6.99 14.77 -8.15
C PRO A 367 6.12 14.93 -6.90
N ALA A 368 6.68 14.72 -5.70
CA ALA A 368 5.95 14.91 -4.45
C ALA A 368 5.69 16.40 -4.17
N ALA A 369 6.67 17.27 -4.41
CA ALA A 369 6.49 18.71 -4.25
C ALA A 369 5.45 19.27 -5.24
N LEU A 370 5.46 18.80 -6.50
CA LEU A 370 4.44 19.16 -7.49
C LEU A 370 3.04 18.77 -7.02
N LEU A 371 2.84 17.54 -6.56
CA LEU A 371 1.55 17.08 -6.03
C LEU A 371 1.13 17.89 -4.79
N ALA A 372 2.06 18.18 -3.89
CA ALA A 372 1.80 19.01 -2.71
C ALA A 372 1.39 20.44 -3.08
N LEU A 373 2.10 21.07 -4.03
CA LEU A 373 1.76 22.40 -4.57
C LEU A 373 0.35 22.39 -5.17
N CYS A 374 0.04 21.37 -5.99
CA CYS A 374 -1.26 21.24 -6.64
C CYS A 374 -2.39 21.07 -5.64
N TRP A 375 -2.19 20.21 -4.63
CA TRP A 375 -3.17 19.98 -3.57
C TRP A 375 -3.39 21.23 -2.71
N TYR A 376 -2.32 21.95 -2.39
CA TYR A 376 -2.41 23.20 -1.65
C TYR A 376 -3.13 24.28 -2.45
N TRP A 377 -2.84 24.42 -3.75
CA TRP A 377 -3.59 25.32 -4.63
C TRP A 377 -5.07 24.97 -4.71
N ALA A 378 -5.39 23.67 -4.81
CA ALA A 378 -6.76 23.22 -4.97
C ALA A 378 -7.59 23.39 -3.69
N SER A 379 -6.99 23.18 -2.52
CA SER A 379 -7.73 22.95 -1.27
C SER A 379 -7.23 23.74 -0.06
N ASP A 380 -6.33 24.70 -0.28
CA ASP A 380 -5.65 25.49 0.75
C ASP A 380 -4.92 24.63 1.81
N GLY A 381 -4.63 23.37 1.46
CA GLY A 381 -4.03 22.38 2.34
C GLY A 381 -4.97 21.83 3.43
N VAL A 382 -6.27 22.15 3.36
CA VAL A 382 -7.28 21.73 4.36
C VAL A 382 -8.43 20.92 3.74
N GLY A 383 -8.38 20.63 2.44
CA GLY A 383 -9.48 19.94 1.77
C GLY A 383 -10.70 20.81 1.55
N SER A 384 -10.54 22.14 1.45
CA SER A 384 -11.64 23.03 1.05
C SER A 384 -12.15 22.61 -0.35
N LYS A 385 -13.48 22.52 -0.48
CA LYS A 385 -14.16 22.07 -1.70
C LYS A 385 -14.14 23.11 -2.80
#